data_AF-A0A929XYD0-F1
#
_entry.id   AF-A0A929XYD0-F1
#
_cell.length_a   1.000
_cell.length_b   1.000
_cell.length_c   1.000
_cell.angle_alpha   90.00
_cell.angle_beta   90.00
_cell.angle_gamma   90.00
#
_symmetry.space_group_name_H-M   'P 1'
#
loop_
_entity.id
_entity.type
_entity.pdbx_description
1 polymer ?
#
loop_
_entity_poly.entity_id
_entity_poly.type
_entity_poly.pdbx_seq_one_letter_code
_entity_poly.pdbx_strand_id
1 'polypeptide(L)'
;MRGASFTVPLLAIGCGVLILLFHFVWKYFHTRSLPMDELEGHEFESYCADLLQASAFQDVRITKGSGDFGTDILAVKDGISYAVQCKRYDKPVGVCAVQ
;
A
#
# COMPACT_ATOMS: atom_id res chain seq x y z
N MET A 1 11.69 53.36 12.84
CA MET A 1 12.17 52.09 13.42
C MET A 1 10.98 51.30 13.94
N ARG A 2 10.96 49.97 13.79
CA ARG A 2 10.01 48.99 14.38
C ARG A 2 8.67 48.72 13.65
N GLY A 3 8.74 48.25 12.40
CA GLY A 3 7.63 47.52 11.75
C GLY A 3 7.75 45.98 11.82
N ALA A 4 8.90 45.46 12.28
CA ALA A 4 9.24 44.03 12.19
C ALA A 4 8.84 43.17 13.40
N SER A 5 8.25 43.76 14.46
CA SER A 5 8.07 43.04 15.73
C SER A 5 6.77 42.25 15.84
N PHE A 6 5.73 42.60 15.06
CA PHE A 6 4.41 41.94 15.11
C PHE A 6 4.18 40.95 13.97
N THR A 7 4.97 41.03 12.89
CA THR A 7 4.87 40.12 11.73
C THR A 7 5.47 38.74 12.02
N VAL A 8 6.54 38.68 12.81
CA VAL A 8 7.20 37.44 13.23
C VAL A 8 6.28 36.50 14.04
N PRO A 9 5.55 36.96 15.08
CA PRO A 9 4.63 36.09 15.82
C PRO A 9 3.44 35.61 14.98
N LEU A 10 2.92 36.42 14.06
CA LEU A 10 1.83 36.02 13.15
C LEU A 10 2.28 34.93 12.16
N LEU A 11 3.49 35.05 11.61
CA LEU A 11 4.10 34.02 10.76
C LEU A 11 4.35 32.72 11.54
N ALA A 12 4.83 32.81 12.80
CA ALA A 12 5.06 31.63 13.63
C ALA A 12 3.76 30.88 13.97
N ILE A 13 2.68 31.59 14.30
CA ILE A 13 1.35 31.00 14.52
C ILE A 13 0.84 30.34 13.23
N GLY A 14 0.98 31.02 12.09
CA GLY A 14 0.60 30.47 10.78
C GLY A 14 1.33 29.17 10.46
N CYS A 15 2.65 29.12 10.65
CA CYS A 15 3.44 27.91 10.47
C CYS A 15 3.04 26.80 11.44
N GLY A 16 2.78 27.12 12.71
CA GLY A 16 2.31 26.16 13.71
C GLY A 16 0.97 25.53 13.32
N VAL A 17 0.01 26.33 12.84
CA VAL A 17 -1.27 25.84 12.33
C VAL A 17 -1.08 24.97 11.10
N LEU A 18 -0.22 25.36 10.15
CA LEU A 18 0.08 24.55 8.96
C LEU A 18 0.74 23.21 9.29
N ILE A 19 1.65 23.18 10.27
CA ILE A 19 2.29 21.95 10.76
C ILE A 19 1.25 21.06 11.44
N LEU A 20 0.37 21.62 12.29
CA LEU A 20 -0.70 20.86 12.93
C LEU A 20 -1.71 20.32 11.92
N LEU A 21 -2.10 21.11 10.92
CA LEU A 21 -2.95 20.67 9.82
C LEU A 21 -2.26 19.59 9.00
N PHE A 22 -0.98 19.75 8.69
CA PHE A 22 -0.19 18.72 7.99
C PHE A 22 -0.12 17.43 8.80
N HIS A 23 0.19 17.50 10.10
CA HIS A 23 0.20 16.33 10.98
C HIS A 23 -1.17 15.68 11.11
N PHE A 24 -2.24 16.48 11.17
CA PHE A 24 -3.61 15.99 11.26
C PHE A 24 -4.04 15.30 9.95
N VAL A 25 -3.78 15.93 8.81
CA VAL A 25 -4.06 15.38 7.48
C VAL A 25 -3.20 14.13 7.25
N TRP A 26 -1.91 14.19 7.56
CA TRP A 26 -1.00 13.06 7.44
C TRP A 26 -1.44 11.90 8.34
N LYS A 27 -1.77 12.15 9.61
CA LYS A 27 -2.34 11.14 10.51
C LYS A 27 -3.65 10.58 9.96
N TYR A 28 -4.57 11.42 9.50
CA TYR A 28 -5.83 10.99 8.93
C TYR A 28 -5.63 10.06 7.73
N PHE A 29 -4.71 10.40 6.83
CA PHE A 29 -4.37 9.57 5.69
C PHE A 29 -3.61 8.29 6.08
N HIS A 30 -2.71 8.35 7.06
CA HIS A 30 -1.89 7.21 7.47
C HIS A 30 -2.65 6.19 8.32
N THR A 31 -3.76 6.58 8.94
CA THR A 31 -4.59 5.68 9.77
C THR A 31 -5.77 5.08 9.00
N ARG A 32 -5.86 5.29 7.68
CA ARG A 32 -6.92 4.68 6.88
C ARG A 32 -6.59 3.22 6.62
N SER A 33 -7.38 2.32 7.21
CA SER A 33 -7.45 0.94 6.76
C SER A 33 -8.15 0.90 5.40
N LEU A 34 -7.55 0.20 4.45
CA LEU A 34 -8.18 -0.18 3.20
C LEU A 34 -8.98 -1.47 3.42
N PRO A 35 -10.04 -1.73 2.65
CA PRO A 35 -10.82 -2.97 2.79
C PRO A 35 -9.97 -4.25 2.70
N MET A 36 -8.89 -4.21 1.92
CA MET A 36 -7.91 -5.29 1.77
C MET A 36 -7.06 -5.57 3.01
N ASP A 37 -6.98 -4.63 3.96
CA ASP A 37 -6.21 -4.80 5.19
C ASP A 37 -6.89 -5.79 6.15
N GLU A 38 -8.20 -5.99 6.02
CA GLU A 38 -9.01 -6.87 6.87
C GLU A 38 -9.13 -8.30 6.30
N LEU A 39 -8.78 -8.52 5.03
CA LEU A 39 -8.91 -9.82 4.34
C LEU A 39 -8.02 -10.90 4.95
N GLU A 40 -8.53 -12.11 5.12
CA GLU A 40 -7.69 -13.27 5.45
C GLU A 40 -6.71 -13.59 4.30
N GLY A 41 -5.66 -14.38 4.57
CA GLY A 41 -4.61 -14.66 3.57
C GLY A 41 -5.16 -15.17 2.23
N HIS A 42 -6.06 -16.16 2.28
CA HIS A 42 -6.69 -16.74 1.09
C HIS A 42 -7.63 -15.76 0.37
N GLU A 43 -8.33 -14.90 1.11
CA GLU A 43 -9.18 -13.86 0.53
C GLU A 43 -8.34 -12.78 -0.14
N PHE A 44 -7.18 -12.46 0.43
CA PHE A 44 -6.22 -11.52 -0.13
C PHE A 44 -5.58 -12.05 -1.42
N GLU A 45 -5.25 -13.35 -1.48
CA GLU A 45 -4.79 -14.02 -2.71
C GLU A 45 -5.88 -13.96 -3.80
N SER A 46 -7.12 -14.23 -3.43
CA SER A 46 -8.26 -14.15 -4.35
C SER A 46 -8.47 -12.73 -4.89
N TYR A 47 -8.41 -11.73 -4.00
CA TYR A 47 -8.45 -10.32 -4.38
C TYR A 47 -7.32 -9.93 -5.35
N CYS A 48 -6.10 -10.41 -5.11
CA CYS A 48 -4.97 -10.17 -6.01
C CYS A 48 -5.20 -10.82 -7.39
N ALA A 49 -5.79 -12.02 -7.44
CA ALA A 49 -6.12 -12.69 -8.69
C ALA A 49 -7.15 -11.89 -9.51
N ASP A 50 -8.16 -11.33 -8.87
CA ASP A 50 -9.15 -10.47 -9.51
C ASP A 50 -8.52 -9.18 -10.06
N LEU A 51 -7.59 -8.57 -9.30
CA LEU A 51 -6.84 -7.40 -9.76
C LEU A 51 -5.97 -7.70 -10.99
N LEU A 52 -5.33 -8.86 -11.03
CA LEU A 52 -4.54 -9.31 -12.19
C LEU A 52 -5.44 -9.49 -13.42
N GLN A 53 -6.60 -10.13 -13.26
CA GLN A 53 -7.58 -10.28 -14.35
C GLN A 53 -8.05 -8.92 -14.86
N ALA A 54 -8.39 -7.99 -13.95
CA ALA A 54 -8.76 -6.62 -14.31
C ALA A 54 -7.63 -5.84 -15.01
N SER A 55 -6.38 -6.23 -14.76
CA SER A 55 -5.17 -5.66 -15.38
C SER A 55 -4.76 -6.35 -16.69
N ALA A 56 -5.71 -7.03 -17.33
CA ALA A 56 -5.58 -7.76 -18.60
C ALA A 56 -4.57 -8.93 -18.57
N PHE A 57 -4.30 -9.51 -17.40
CA PHE A 57 -3.65 -10.80 -17.33
C PHE A 57 -4.65 -11.90 -17.73
N GLN A 58 -4.13 -12.92 -18.41
CA GLN A 58 -4.82 -14.09 -18.90
C GLN A 58 -4.42 -15.31 -18.08
N ASP A 59 -5.21 -16.38 -18.13
CA ASP A 59 -4.91 -17.64 -17.44
C ASP A 59 -4.56 -17.48 -15.94
N VAL A 60 -5.20 -16.53 -15.26
CA VAL A 60 -4.95 -16.26 -13.84
C VAL A 60 -5.48 -17.41 -12.97
N ARG A 61 -4.60 -18.05 -12.20
CA ARG A 61 -4.91 -19.22 -11.37
C ARG A 61 -4.23 -19.14 -10.02
N ILE A 62 -5.00 -19.26 -8.95
CA ILE A 62 -4.48 -19.40 -7.59
C ILE A 62 -3.87 -20.80 -7.43
N THR A 63 -2.71 -20.88 -6.80
CA THR A 63 -2.00 -22.14 -6.54
C THR A 63 -2.51 -22.82 -5.27
N LYS A 64 -2.04 -24.03 -5.00
CA LYS A 64 -2.32 -24.69 -3.72
C LYS A 64 -1.21 -24.30 -2.75
N GLY A 65 -1.56 -23.74 -1.60
CA GLY A 65 -0.60 -23.21 -0.60
C GLY A 65 0.39 -24.20 0.04
N SER A 66 0.51 -25.43 -0.47
CA SER A 66 1.56 -26.38 -0.06
C SER A 66 2.32 -26.91 -1.27
N GLY A 67 3.64 -26.75 -1.28
CA GLY A 67 4.52 -27.30 -2.32
C GLY A 67 4.69 -26.42 -3.57
N ASP A 68 4.26 -25.16 -3.49
CA ASP A 68 4.31 -24.14 -4.54
C ASP A 68 5.51 -23.19 -4.43
N PHE A 69 6.43 -23.45 -3.49
CA PHE A 69 7.58 -22.60 -3.18
C PHE A 69 7.18 -21.14 -2.87
N GLY A 70 5.96 -20.91 -2.38
CA GLY A 70 5.44 -19.59 -2.07
C GLY A 70 4.93 -18.81 -3.29
N THR A 71 4.70 -19.46 -4.42
CA THR A 71 3.95 -18.85 -5.54
C THR A 71 2.47 -18.97 -5.24
N ASP A 72 1.76 -17.85 -5.08
CA ASP A 72 0.33 -17.85 -4.73
C ASP A 72 -0.56 -17.78 -5.98
N ILE A 73 -0.09 -17.15 -7.06
CA ILE A 73 -0.85 -16.99 -8.31
C ILE A 73 0.07 -17.20 -9.53
N LEU A 74 -0.44 -17.93 -10.52
CA LEU A 74 0.14 -18.03 -11.86
C LEU A 74 -0.71 -17.23 -12.85
N ALA A 75 -0.08 -16.46 -13.74
CA ALA A 75 -0.79 -15.65 -14.73
C ALA A 75 0.04 -15.49 -16.01
N VAL A 76 -0.60 -15.10 -17.12
CA VAL A 76 0.06 -14.82 -18.40
C VAL A 76 -0.27 -13.42 -18.86
N LYS A 77 0.71 -12.68 -19.36
CA LYS A 77 0.47 -11.39 -20.02
C LYS A 77 1.41 -11.23 -21.20
N ASP A 78 0.87 -10.84 -22.35
CA ASP A 78 1.62 -10.67 -23.59
C ASP A 78 2.48 -11.88 -23.97
N GLY A 79 1.97 -13.09 -23.70
CA GLY A 79 2.66 -14.37 -23.94
C GLY A 79 3.76 -14.72 -22.93
N ILE A 80 3.94 -13.91 -21.88
CA ILE A 80 4.91 -14.13 -20.80
C ILE A 80 4.20 -14.69 -19.57
N SER A 81 4.74 -15.76 -18.99
CA SER A 81 4.25 -16.35 -17.75
C SER A 81 4.83 -15.65 -16.52
N TYR A 82 3.96 -15.39 -15.55
CA TYR A 82 4.26 -14.74 -14.28
C TYR A 82 3.89 -15.65 -13.11
N ALA A 83 4.78 -15.73 -12.13
CA ALA A 83 4.53 -16.28 -10.80
C ALA A 83 4.46 -15.12 -9.82
N VAL A 84 3.37 -15.01 -9.08
CA VAL A 84 3.09 -13.88 -8.18
C VAL A 84 2.95 -14.41 -6.75
N GLN A 85 3.67 -13.78 -5.84
CA GLN A 85 3.54 -14.01 -4.40
C GLN A 85 2.80 -12.82 -3.76
N CYS A 86 1.74 -13.12 -3.02
CA CYS A 86 0.89 -12.21 -2.29
C CYS A 86 1.35 -12.17 -0.83
N LYS A 87 1.78 -10.98 -0.36
CA LYS A 87 2.18 -10.77 1.03
C LYS A 87 1.35 -9.66 1.65
N ARG A 88 0.46 -10.01 2.58
CA ARG A 88 -0.28 -9.05 3.41
C ARG A 88 0.47 -8.81 4.73
N TYR A 89 1.15 -7.66 4.85
CA TYR A 89 1.82 -7.23 6.08
C TYR A 89 1.39 -5.82 6.47
N ASP A 90 1.38 -5.56 7.78
CA ASP A 90 1.10 -4.26 8.39
C ASP A 90 2.27 -3.25 8.23
N LYS A 91 3.43 -3.73 7.77
CA LYS A 91 4.68 -2.97 7.65
C LYS A 91 5.34 -3.18 6.29
N PRO A 92 6.19 -2.24 5.83
CA PRO A 92 6.96 -2.40 4.62
C PRO A 92 7.70 -3.73 4.61
N VAL A 93 7.54 -4.47 3.51
CA VAL A 93 8.14 -5.78 3.32
C VAL A 93 9.60 -5.59 2.88
N GLY A 94 10.54 -6.10 3.66
CA GLY A 94 11.97 -6.04 3.32
C GLY A 94 12.32 -6.99 2.16
N VAL A 95 13.41 -6.70 1.45
CA VAL A 95 13.88 -7.52 0.31
C VAL A 95 14.04 -9.00 0.67
N CYS A 96 14.38 -9.32 1.92
CA CYS A 96 14.53 -10.70 2.40
C CYS A 96 13.23 -11.53 2.38
N ALA A 97 12.07 -10.89 2.24
CA ALA A 97 10.79 -11.58 2.08
C ALA A 97 10.43 -11.88 0.62
N VAL A 98 11.26 -11.42 -0.33
CA VAL A 98 11.23 -11.81 -1.73
C VAL A 98 12.21 -12.96 -1.91
N GLN A 99 11.70 -14.16 -2.25
CA GLN A 99 12.49 -15.36 -2.49
C GLN A 99 12.61 -15.68 -3.98
#